data_AF-Q4UCS3-F1
#
_entry.id   AF-Q4UCS3-F1
#
_cell.length_a   1.000
_cell.length_b   1.000
_cell.length_c   1.000
_cell.angle_alpha   90.00
_cell.angle_beta   90.00
_cell.angle_gamma   90.00
#
_symmetry.space_group_name_H-M   'P 1'
#
loop_
_entity.id
_entity.type
_entity.pdbx_description
1 polymer ?
#
loop_
_entity_poly.entity_id
_entity_poly.type
_entity_poly.pdbx_seq_one_letter_code
_entity_poly.pdbx_strand_id
1 'polypeptide(L)'
;MLSPNVKTLFERIKARVNCKNVKFSKPPLTPETSVHTPSRYSVGGLREHGEWLSTFSEIKRTFDRENMDINLIFATKTGESFIKSLSDRVYSLNPADIYEILLSLHIFNAKLEHFEAILLNELKDSLDDLTTLQLFELPTLTTRMDESFSKKFEQVLFTTFIAGASYSLIYSMYFITYR
;
A
#
# COMPACT_ATOMS: atom_id res chain seq x y z
N MET A 1 27.38 7.41 -17.68
CA MET A 1 27.68 7.61 -16.24
C MET A 1 26.41 8.11 -15.57
N LEU A 2 26.02 7.56 -14.41
CA LEU A 2 24.87 8.08 -13.64
C LEU A 2 25.19 9.48 -13.13
N SER A 3 24.23 10.40 -13.22
CA SER A 3 24.40 11.77 -12.72
C SER A 3 24.62 11.79 -11.20
N PRO A 4 25.28 12.84 -10.66
CA PRO A 4 25.50 12.97 -9.22
C PRO A 4 24.20 12.87 -8.41
N ASN A 5 23.11 13.44 -8.92
CA ASN A 5 21.79 13.40 -8.28
C ASN A 5 21.26 11.97 -8.13
N VAL A 6 21.37 11.16 -9.20
CA VAL A 6 20.93 9.75 -9.17
C VAL A 6 21.81 8.93 -8.23
N LYS A 7 23.13 9.17 -8.19
CA LYS A 7 24.02 8.49 -7.23
C LYS A 7 23.64 8.81 -5.78
N THR A 8 23.40 10.09 -5.46
CA THR A 8 22.97 10.50 -4.12
C THR A 8 21.63 9.87 -3.73
N LEU A 9 20.68 9.80 -4.66
CA LEU A 9 19.39 9.12 -4.45
C LEU A 9 19.60 7.64 -4.09
N PHE A 10 20.45 6.93 -4.83
CA PHE A 10 20.72 5.51 -4.58
C PHE A 10 21.32 5.28 -3.18
N GLU A 11 22.25 6.14 -2.76
CA GLU A 11 22.84 6.04 -1.41
C GLU A 11 21.80 6.32 -0.32
N ARG A 12 20.88 7.26 -0.53
CA ARG A 12 19.76 7.52 0.40
C ARG A 12 18.81 6.32 0.50
N ILE A 13 18.47 5.70 -0.63
CA ILE A 13 17.61 4.51 -0.66
C ILE A 13 18.29 3.35 0.07
N LYS A 14 19.58 3.10 -0.20
CA LYS A 14 20.35 2.07 0.51
C LYS A 14 20.39 2.33 2.01
N ALA A 15 20.66 3.57 2.42
CA ALA A 15 20.66 3.94 3.83
C ALA A 15 19.30 3.65 4.47
N ARG A 16 18.19 4.05 3.82
CA ARG A 16 16.83 3.77 4.30
C ARG A 16 16.55 2.27 4.46
N VAL A 17 16.90 1.46 3.45
CA VAL A 17 16.71 0.00 3.49
C VAL A 17 17.50 -0.62 4.65
N ASN A 18 18.74 -0.15 4.87
CA ASN A 18 19.65 -0.70 5.87
C ASN A 18 19.40 -0.18 7.31
N CYS A 19 18.87 1.03 7.47
CA CYS A 19 18.69 1.68 8.77
C CYS A 19 17.62 1.05 9.67
N LYS A 20 16.80 0.11 9.18
CA LYS A 20 15.65 -0.43 9.94
C LYS A 20 15.58 -1.96 10.03
N ASN A 21 16.72 -2.59 10.32
CA ASN A 21 16.76 -3.97 10.80
C ASN A 21 16.39 -4.07 12.29
N VAL A 22 15.21 -3.56 12.69
CA VAL A 22 14.63 -3.95 13.97
C VAL A 22 14.00 -5.32 13.74
N LYS A 23 14.70 -6.39 14.10
CA LYS A 23 14.09 -7.72 14.17
C LYS A 23 13.27 -7.75 15.46
N PHE A 24 11.96 -7.90 15.36
CA PHE A 24 11.17 -8.27 16.50
C PHE A 24 11.38 -9.76 16.78
N SER A 25 11.25 -10.15 18.04
CA SER A 25 10.98 -11.54 18.37
C SER A 25 9.73 -11.99 17.60
N LYS A 26 9.70 -13.23 17.10
CA LYS A 26 8.47 -13.80 16.53
C LYS A 26 7.31 -13.53 17.50
N PRO A 27 6.11 -13.18 16.99
CA PRO A 27 4.97 -12.96 17.86
C PRO A 27 4.79 -14.20 18.76
N PRO A 28 4.48 -14.02 20.06
CA PRO A 28 4.26 -15.14 20.97
C PRO A 28 3.17 -16.05 20.40
N LEU A 29 3.29 -17.36 20.66
CA LEU A 29 2.31 -18.33 20.22
C LEU A 29 0.99 -18.07 20.96
N THR A 30 -0.01 -17.59 20.24
CA THR A 30 -1.40 -17.46 20.70
C THR A 30 -2.28 -18.40 19.86
N PRO A 31 -3.55 -18.61 20.20
CA PRO A 31 -4.49 -19.34 19.33
C PRO A 31 -4.58 -18.75 17.91
N GLU A 32 -4.20 -17.47 17.73
CA GLU A 32 -4.21 -16.74 16.46
C GLU A 32 -2.86 -16.82 15.73
N THR A 33 -1.74 -17.06 16.43
CA THR A 33 -0.38 -17.14 15.86
C THR A 33 0.21 -18.54 15.98
N SER A 34 0.26 -19.26 14.85
CA SER A 34 0.82 -20.62 14.77
C SER A 34 2.35 -20.66 14.83
N VAL A 35 2.94 -21.84 15.10
CA VAL A 35 4.40 -22.09 15.00
C VAL A 35 4.94 -21.83 13.59
N HIS A 36 4.07 -21.91 12.59
CA HIS A 36 4.37 -21.65 11.18
C HIS A 36 4.14 -20.19 10.77
N THR A 37 3.87 -19.29 11.72
CA THR A 37 3.69 -17.86 11.43
C THR A 37 4.89 -17.34 10.63
N PRO A 38 4.67 -16.82 9.40
CA PRO A 38 5.74 -16.43 8.47
C PRO A 38 6.76 -15.49 9.12
N SER A 39 8.04 -15.63 8.75
CA SER A 39 9.10 -14.78 9.31
C SER A 39 8.89 -13.29 9.06
N ARG A 40 8.03 -12.91 8.10
CA ARG A 40 7.67 -11.52 7.82
C ARG A 40 7.18 -10.80 9.08
N TYR A 41 6.37 -11.46 9.93
CA TYR A 41 5.86 -10.89 11.18
C TYR A 41 6.94 -10.61 12.25
N SER A 42 8.16 -11.10 12.06
CA SER A 42 9.32 -10.82 12.93
C SER A 42 10.17 -9.63 12.46
N VAL A 43 9.78 -8.96 11.37
CA VAL A 43 10.46 -7.76 10.88
C VAL A 43 9.83 -6.52 11.52
N GLY A 44 10.60 -5.45 11.70
CA GLY A 44 10.08 -4.16 12.15
C GLY A 44 8.89 -3.71 11.29
N GLY A 45 7.85 -3.13 11.89
CA GLY A 45 6.83 -2.44 11.11
C GLY A 45 7.39 -1.20 10.41
N LEU A 46 6.67 -0.68 9.41
CA LEU A 46 7.01 0.58 8.73
C LEU A 46 6.74 1.76 9.67
N ARG A 47 7.64 1.96 10.65
CA ARG A 47 7.52 2.97 11.72
C ARG A 47 7.35 4.41 11.21
N GLU A 48 7.68 4.66 9.95
CA GLU A 48 7.54 5.95 9.27
C GLU A 48 7.00 5.72 7.85
N HIS A 49 5.74 5.33 7.66
CA HIS A 49 5.15 5.13 6.31
C HIS A 49 5.34 6.36 5.41
N GLY A 50 5.15 7.58 5.96
CA GLY A 50 5.31 8.83 5.23
C GLY A 50 6.74 9.05 4.71
N GLU A 51 7.73 8.46 5.37
CA GLU A 51 9.11 8.48 4.92
C GLU A 51 9.35 7.58 3.70
N TRP A 52 8.58 6.51 3.52
CA TRP A 52 8.64 5.66 2.33
C TRP A 52 7.92 6.31 1.15
N LEU A 53 6.76 6.93 1.39
CA LEU A 53 6.05 7.74 0.39
C LEU A 53 6.91 8.94 -0.07
N SER A 54 7.63 9.57 0.86
CA SER A 54 8.59 10.62 0.54
C SER A 54 9.74 10.10 -0.32
N THR A 55 10.27 8.90 -0.04
CA THR A 55 11.32 8.29 -0.88
C THR A 55 10.81 8.03 -2.29
N PHE A 56 9.60 7.48 -2.41
CA PHE A 56 8.90 7.28 -3.68
C PHE A 56 8.76 8.58 -4.49
N SER A 57 8.33 9.65 -3.84
CA SER A 57 8.21 10.99 -4.45
C SER A 57 9.58 11.56 -4.86
N GLU A 58 10.61 11.33 -4.06
CA GLU A 58 11.98 11.76 -4.35
C GLU A 58 12.56 11.02 -5.56
N ILE A 59 12.29 9.71 -5.67
CA ILE A 59 12.65 8.89 -6.83
C ILE A 59 12.03 9.49 -8.08
N LYS A 60 10.71 9.69 -8.10
CA LYS A 60 10.01 10.27 -9.26
C LYS A 60 10.57 11.63 -9.64
N ARG A 61 10.68 12.55 -8.67
CA ARG A 61 11.19 13.91 -8.93
C ARG A 61 12.61 13.89 -9.52
N THR A 62 13.45 12.98 -9.06
CA THR A 62 14.83 12.87 -9.54
C THR A 62 14.86 12.31 -10.96
N PHE A 63 14.10 11.26 -11.23
CA PHE A 63 14.05 10.64 -12.56
C PHE A 63 13.37 11.54 -13.60
N ASP A 64 12.30 12.25 -13.23
CA ASP A 64 11.65 13.27 -14.08
C ASP A 64 12.64 14.38 -14.46
N ARG A 65 13.41 14.90 -13.48
CA ARG A 65 14.41 15.96 -13.70
C ARG A 65 15.54 15.51 -14.63
N GLU A 66 15.94 14.26 -14.51
CA GLU A 66 17.03 13.68 -15.29
C GLU A 66 16.54 13.06 -16.61
N ASN A 67 15.25 13.18 -16.93
CA ASN A 67 14.59 12.61 -18.10
C ASN A 67 14.83 11.10 -18.25
N MET A 68 14.70 10.36 -17.15
CA MET A 68 14.91 8.91 -17.07
C MET A 68 13.61 8.19 -16.79
N ASP A 69 13.45 6.98 -17.36
CA ASP A 69 12.32 6.11 -17.03
C ASP A 69 12.44 5.61 -15.58
N ILE A 70 11.42 5.88 -14.78
CA ILE A 70 11.36 5.49 -13.38
C ILE A 70 11.46 3.97 -13.20
N ASN A 71 10.98 3.17 -14.16
CA ASN A 71 11.06 1.71 -14.08
C ASN A 71 12.51 1.20 -14.04
N LEU A 72 13.47 1.99 -14.53
CA LEU A 72 14.89 1.66 -14.48
C LEU A 72 15.40 1.56 -13.04
N ILE A 73 14.89 2.35 -12.09
CA ILE A 73 15.35 2.26 -10.69
C ILE A 73 14.96 0.93 -10.07
N PHE A 74 13.74 0.47 -10.33
CA PHE A 74 13.18 -0.75 -9.77
C PHE A 74 13.78 -2.01 -10.38
N ALA A 75 14.38 -1.90 -11.58
CA ALA A 75 15.20 -2.95 -12.18
C ALA A 75 16.63 -3.02 -11.62
N THR A 76 17.04 -2.10 -10.76
CA THR A 76 18.36 -2.16 -10.10
C THR A 76 18.31 -2.93 -8.80
N LYS A 77 19.46 -3.51 -8.37
CA LYS A 77 19.59 -4.15 -7.04
C LYS A 77 19.14 -3.25 -5.88
N THR A 78 19.32 -1.93 -6.00
CA THR A 78 18.91 -0.98 -4.96
C THR A 78 17.39 -0.83 -4.93
N GLY A 79 16.76 -0.71 -6.10
CA GLY A 79 15.30 -0.69 -6.22
C GLY A 79 14.65 -2.03 -5.82
N GLU A 80 15.21 -3.16 -6.23
CA GLU A 80 14.77 -4.49 -5.80
C GLU A 80 14.82 -4.63 -4.28
N SER A 81 15.92 -4.19 -3.65
CA SER A 81 16.06 -4.22 -2.18
C SER A 81 15.06 -3.28 -1.49
N PHE A 82 14.77 -2.13 -2.11
CA PHE A 82 13.77 -1.19 -1.63
C PHE A 82 12.35 -1.79 -1.66
N ILE A 83 11.94 -2.35 -2.80
CA ILE A 83 10.63 -3.00 -2.94
C ILE A 83 10.53 -4.22 -2.02
N LYS A 84 11.55 -5.07 -1.97
CA LYS A 84 11.57 -6.20 -1.03
C LYS A 84 11.41 -5.74 0.42
N SER A 85 12.13 -4.69 0.81
CA SER A 85 12.03 -4.14 2.17
C SER A 85 10.65 -3.56 2.49
N LEU A 86 9.91 -3.07 1.49
CA LEU A 86 8.52 -2.67 1.64
C LEU A 86 7.62 -3.89 1.74
N SER A 87 7.68 -4.82 0.78
CA SER A 87 6.92 -6.07 0.75
C SER A 87 7.00 -6.84 2.07
N ASP A 88 8.22 -6.96 2.62
CA ASP A 88 8.47 -7.68 3.86
C ASP A 88 7.78 -7.03 5.08
N ARG A 89 7.30 -5.78 4.96
CA ARG A 89 6.72 -4.99 6.06
C ARG A 89 5.31 -4.46 5.78
N VAL A 90 4.72 -4.76 4.62
CA VAL A 90 3.36 -4.31 4.24
C VAL A 90 2.32 -4.68 5.31
N TYR A 91 2.46 -5.85 5.94
CA TYR A 91 1.55 -6.33 6.99
C TYR A 91 1.43 -5.43 8.23
N SER A 92 2.35 -4.48 8.40
CA SER A 92 2.33 -3.53 9.52
C SER A 92 1.61 -2.22 9.18
N LEU A 93 1.20 -2.05 7.92
CA LEU A 93 0.49 -0.87 7.45
C LEU A 93 -0.99 -1.00 7.76
N ASN A 94 -1.61 0.13 8.08
CA ASN A 94 -3.06 0.18 8.11
C ASN A 94 -3.62 0.23 6.65
N PRO A 95 -4.92 -0.05 6.45
CA PRO A 95 -5.53 -0.08 5.12
C PRO A 95 -5.40 1.25 4.34
N ALA A 96 -5.48 2.39 5.03
CA ALA A 96 -5.31 3.71 4.41
C ALA A 96 -3.87 3.93 3.92
N ASP A 97 -2.86 3.48 4.67
CA ASP A 97 -1.46 3.55 4.25
C ASP A 97 -1.21 2.66 3.02
N ILE A 98 -1.83 1.47 2.96
CA ILE A 98 -1.76 0.58 1.79
C ILE A 98 -2.39 1.26 0.57
N TYR A 99 -3.54 1.92 0.75
CA TYR A 99 -4.18 2.72 -0.29
C TYR A 99 -3.27 3.83 -0.83
N GLU A 100 -2.62 4.60 0.05
CA GLU A 100 -1.70 5.68 -0.35
C GLU A 100 -0.49 5.15 -1.15
N ILE A 101 -0.01 3.95 -0.83
CA ILE A 101 1.05 3.30 -1.61
C ILE A 101 0.53 2.90 -3.00
N LEU A 102 -0.66 2.30 -3.11
CA LEU A 102 -1.27 1.97 -4.40
C LEU A 102 -1.46 3.21 -5.26
N LEU A 103 -1.97 4.30 -4.67
CA LEU A 103 -2.13 5.58 -5.34
C LEU A 103 -0.78 6.12 -5.84
N SER A 104 0.26 6.04 -5.00
CA SER A 104 1.61 6.44 -5.38
C SER A 104 2.15 5.63 -6.57
N LEU A 105 2.00 4.30 -6.55
CA LEU A 105 2.42 3.43 -7.66
C LEU A 105 1.72 3.79 -8.97
N HIS A 106 0.41 4.05 -8.90
CA HIS A 106 -0.40 4.48 -10.03
C HIS A 106 0.06 5.84 -10.60
N ILE A 107 0.19 6.87 -9.75
CA ILE A 107 0.65 8.22 -10.15
C ILE A 107 2.04 8.16 -10.81
N PHE A 108 2.89 7.25 -10.36
CA PHE A 108 4.24 7.11 -10.88
C PHE A 108 4.31 6.21 -12.11
N ASN A 109 3.20 5.58 -12.52
CA ASN A 109 3.15 4.59 -13.58
C ASN A 109 4.21 3.48 -13.38
N ALA A 110 4.46 3.11 -12.12
CA ALA A 110 5.46 2.13 -11.75
C ALA A 110 4.90 0.72 -11.97
N LYS A 111 5.49 -0.04 -12.89
CA LYS A 111 5.00 -1.39 -13.23
C LYS A 111 5.52 -2.44 -12.26
N LEU A 112 4.97 -2.46 -11.05
CA LEU A 112 5.36 -3.35 -9.97
C LEU A 112 4.27 -4.37 -9.65
N GLU A 113 3.80 -5.10 -10.65
CA GLU A 113 2.64 -6.03 -10.57
C GLU A 113 2.72 -7.00 -9.38
N HIS A 114 3.91 -7.55 -9.11
CA HIS A 114 4.10 -8.46 -7.98
C HIS A 114 3.93 -7.76 -6.62
N PHE A 115 4.41 -6.53 -6.49
CA PHE A 115 4.26 -5.75 -5.26
C PHE A 115 2.82 -5.26 -5.09
N GLU A 116 2.17 -4.83 -6.17
CA GLU A 116 0.74 -4.51 -6.21
C GLU A 116 -0.10 -5.69 -5.68
N ALA A 117 0.17 -6.91 -6.15
CA ALA A 117 -0.54 -8.11 -5.67
C ALA A 117 -0.34 -8.36 -4.16
N ILE A 118 0.85 -8.07 -3.62
CA ILE A 118 1.12 -8.18 -2.17
C ILE A 118 0.28 -7.16 -1.40
N LEU A 119 0.20 -5.91 -1.87
CA LEU A 119 -0.61 -4.85 -1.27
C LEU A 119 -2.10 -5.22 -1.28
N LEU A 120 -2.61 -5.71 -2.42
CA LEU A 120 -4.01 -6.13 -2.54
C LEU A 120 -4.34 -7.32 -1.63
N ASN A 121 -3.44 -8.30 -1.54
CA ASN A 121 -3.66 -9.43 -0.65
C ASN A 121 -3.72 -9.00 0.82
N GLU A 122 -2.87 -8.06 1.24
CA GLU A 122 -2.92 -7.54 2.62
C GLU A 122 -4.16 -6.67 2.87
N LEU A 123 -4.59 -5.89 1.87
CA LEU A 123 -5.76 -5.02 1.98
C LEU A 123 -7.08 -5.80 2.03
N LYS A 124 -7.13 -6.99 1.40
CA LYS A 124 -8.35 -7.77 1.16
C LYS A 124 -9.24 -7.95 2.39
N ASP A 125 -8.63 -8.30 3.52
CA ASP A 125 -9.36 -8.62 4.75
C ASP A 125 -9.78 -7.37 5.55
N SER A 126 -9.26 -6.20 5.16
CA SER A 126 -9.49 -4.91 5.81
C SER A 126 -10.06 -3.85 4.85
N LEU A 127 -10.72 -4.29 3.77
CA LEU A 127 -11.40 -3.40 2.83
C LEU A 127 -12.49 -2.56 3.50
N ASP A 128 -13.14 -3.11 4.52
CA ASP A 128 -14.21 -2.46 5.28
C ASP A 128 -13.70 -1.23 6.08
N ASP A 129 -12.39 -1.09 6.27
CA ASP A 129 -11.76 0.04 6.97
C ASP A 129 -11.43 1.23 6.03
N LEU A 130 -11.58 1.03 4.71
CA LEU A 130 -11.39 2.11 3.74
C LEU A 130 -12.60 3.05 3.73
N THR A 131 -12.35 4.33 3.45
CA THR A 131 -13.45 5.27 3.20
C THR A 131 -14.20 4.90 1.93
N THR A 132 -15.47 5.29 1.84
CA THR A 132 -16.29 5.08 0.64
C THR A 132 -15.62 5.60 -0.63
N LEU A 133 -14.97 6.77 -0.57
CA LEU A 133 -14.25 7.34 -1.71
C LEU A 133 -13.07 6.45 -2.14
N GLN A 134 -12.25 6.02 -1.18
CA GLN A 134 -11.11 5.12 -1.45
C GLN A 134 -11.56 3.80 -2.05
N LEU A 135 -12.68 3.23 -1.58
CA LEU A 135 -13.26 2.02 -2.16
C LEU A 135 -13.65 2.21 -3.63
N PHE A 136 -14.29 3.33 -3.98
CA PHE A 136 -14.67 3.62 -5.37
C PHE A 136 -13.47 3.89 -6.28
N GLU A 137 -12.40 4.49 -5.76
CA GLU A 137 -11.19 4.80 -6.52
C GLU A 137 -10.27 3.57 -6.69
N LEU A 138 -10.31 2.61 -5.77
CA LEU A 138 -9.41 1.45 -5.74
C LEU A 138 -9.27 0.70 -7.08
N PRO A 139 -10.35 0.42 -7.84
CA PRO A 139 -10.24 -0.25 -9.15
C PRO A 139 -9.42 0.52 -10.18
N THR A 140 -9.36 1.86 -10.07
CA THR A 140 -8.59 2.71 -10.99
C THR A 140 -7.09 2.69 -10.69
N LEU A 141 -6.72 2.33 -9.45
CA LEU A 141 -5.33 2.29 -8.99
C LEU A 141 -4.65 0.95 -9.26
N THR A 142 -5.43 -0.10 -9.56
CA THR A 142 -4.94 -1.46 -9.76
C THR A 142 -4.86 -1.83 -11.23
N THR A 143 -3.78 -2.49 -11.62
CA THR A 143 -3.61 -3.06 -12.96
C THR A 143 -4.42 -4.35 -13.11
N ARG A 144 -4.47 -5.16 -12.05
CA ARG A 144 -5.16 -6.46 -12.06
C ARG A 144 -5.62 -6.85 -10.66
N MET A 145 -6.90 -7.17 -10.54
CA MET A 145 -7.46 -7.80 -9.34
C MET A 145 -7.65 -9.30 -9.57
N ASP A 146 -7.24 -10.11 -8.60
CA ASP A 146 -7.55 -11.54 -8.64
C ASP A 146 -9.04 -11.79 -8.32
N GLU A 147 -9.53 -12.99 -8.68
CA GLU A 147 -10.94 -13.34 -8.51
C GLU A 147 -11.37 -13.32 -7.04
N SER A 148 -10.48 -13.71 -6.14
CA SER A 148 -10.77 -13.78 -4.70
C SER A 148 -10.88 -12.39 -4.07
N PHE A 149 -10.04 -11.46 -4.51
CA PHE A 149 -10.10 -10.06 -4.13
C PHE A 149 -11.36 -9.39 -4.70
N SER A 150 -11.64 -9.62 -5.99
CA SER A 150 -12.80 -9.05 -6.68
C SER A 150 -14.12 -9.42 -5.99
N LYS A 151 -14.29 -10.71 -5.62
CA LYS A 151 -15.48 -11.17 -4.88
C LYS A 151 -15.66 -10.47 -3.54
N LYS A 152 -14.58 -10.33 -2.76
CA LYS A 152 -14.63 -9.65 -1.46
C LYS A 152 -14.90 -8.16 -1.64
N PHE A 153 -14.26 -7.53 -2.62
CA PHE A 153 -14.46 -6.12 -2.95
C PHE A 153 -15.92 -5.81 -3.36
N GLU A 154 -16.53 -6.64 -4.22
CA GLU A 154 -17.95 -6.51 -4.59
C GLU A 154 -18.89 -6.61 -3.39
N GLN A 155 -18.61 -7.53 -2.45
CA GLN A 155 -19.40 -7.66 -1.22
C GLN A 155 -19.32 -6.39 -0.36
N VAL A 156 -18.12 -5.83 -0.18
CA VAL A 156 -17.89 -4.60 0.61
C VAL A 156 -18.51 -3.37 -0.07
N LEU A 157 -18.43 -3.27 -1.40
CA LEU A 157 -19.11 -2.21 -2.14
C LEU A 157 -20.63 -2.29 -1.98
N PHE A 158 -21.19 -3.50 -2.07
CA PHE A 158 -22.64 -3.71 -1.93
C PHE A 158 -23.14 -3.32 -0.54
N THR A 159 -22.43 -3.72 0.53
CA THR A 159 -22.77 -3.34 1.91
C THR A 159 -22.66 -1.83 2.11
N THR A 160 -21.60 -1.20 1.59
CA THR A 160 -21.40 0.26 1.65
C THR A 160 -22.52 1.01 0.92
N PHE A 161 -22.94 0.53 -0.25
CA PHE A 161 -24.02 1.13 -1.03
C PHE A 161 -25.37 1.03 -0.32
N ILE A 162 -25.71 -0.14 0.24
CA ILE A 162 -26.94 -0.32 1.02
C ILE A 162 -26.93 0.56 2.27
N ALA A 163 -25.81 0.63 2.99
CA ALA A 163 -25.68 1.50 4.14
C ALA A 163 -25.93 2.96 3.76
N GLY A 164 -25.28 3.45 2.69
CA GLY A 164 -25.48 4.81 2.17
C GLY A 164 -26.93 5.10 1.75
N ALA A 165 -27.58 4.16 1.08
CA ALA A 165 -28.99 4.27 0.70
C ALA A 165 -29.92 4.33 1.93
N SER A 166 -29.63 3.54 2.95
CA SER A 166 -30.37 3.49 4.22
C SER A 166 -30.25 4.79 5.00
N TYR A 167 -29.06 5.41 5.03
CA TYR A 167 -28.87 6.73 5.64
C TYR A 167 -29.64 7.84 4.91
N SER A 168 -29.73 7.79 3.57
CA SER A 168 -30.52 8.77 2.81
C SER A 168 -32.04 8.65 3.08
N LEU A 169 -32.54 7.42 3.26
CA LEU A 169 -33.94 7.16 3.58
C LEU A 169 -34.28 7.56 5.01
N ILE A 170 -33.38 7.30 5.98
CA ILE A 170 -33.55 7.75 7.37
C ILE A 170 -33.53 9.28 7.44
N TYR A 171 -32.61 9.96 6.75
CA TYR A 171 -32.60 11.43 6.70
C TYR A 171 -33.86 12.01 6.05
N SER A 172 -34.35 11.37 4.99
CA SER A 172 -35.59 11.76 4.32
C SER A 172 -36.82 11.55 5.22
N MET A 173 -36.86 10.47 6.01
CA MET A 173 -37.93 10.24 6.97
C MET A 173 -37.88 11.21 8.15
N TYR A 174 -36.70 11.52 8.70
CA TYR A 174 -36.58 12.51 9.78
C TYR A 174 -37.02 13.92 9.35
N PHE A 175 -36.84 14.30 8.08
CA PHE A 175 -37.31 15.60 7.57
C PHE A 175 -38.83 15.67 7.31
N ILE A 176 -39.51 14.52 7.15
CA ILE A 176 -40.96 14.47 6.94
C ILE A 176 -41.71 14.54 8.29
N THR A 177 -41.12 14.04 9.37
CA THR A 177 -41.78 14.01 10.70
C THR A 177 -41.63 15.30 11.52
N TYR A 178 -40.83 16.27 11.06
CA TYR A 178 -40.57 17.55 11.73
C TYR A 178 -41.10 18.78 10.96
N ARG A 179 -42.17 18.62 10.18
CA ARG A 179 -42.90 19.73 9.55
C ARG A 179 -44.33 19.83 10.03
#